data_AF-A0A7K2WIR7-F1
#
_entry.id   AF-A0A7K2WIR7-F1
#
_cell.length_a   1.000
_cell.length_b   1.000
_cell.length_c   1.000
_cell.angle_alpha   90.00
_cell.angle_beta   90.00
_cell.angle_gamma   90.00
#
_symmetry.space_group_name_H-M   'P 1'
#
loop_
_entity.id
_entity.type
_entity.pdbx_description
1 polymer ?
#
loop_
_entity_poly.entity_id
_entity_poly.type
_entity_poly.pdbx_seq_one_letter_code
_entity_poly.pdbx_strand_id
1 'polypeptide(L)'
;VAGGAVEVSLGAGPLRLRAPCRVVWTAYEKDRTGFAYGTLPGHPERGEESFVVDLREDGTVWFTVMAFSRPARWYTRLAGPLVPVLQRAYAARLGRTLERVVA
;
A
#
# COMPACT_ATOMS: atom_id res chain seq x y z
N VAL A 1 4.34 1.56 16.66
CA VAL A 1 4.41 3.03 16.83
C VAL A 1 3.82 3.69 15.61
N ALA A 2 2.73 4.44 15.74
CA ALA A 2 2.26 5.33 14.67
C ALA A 2 3.16 6.58 14.66
N GLY A 3 3.64 7.03 13.48
CA GLY A 3 4.44 8.27 13.47
C GLY A 3 5.39 8.56 12.32
N GLY A 4 5.48 7.73 11.27
CA GLY A 4 6.32 8.04 10.11
C GLY A 4 5.56 8.77 9.01
N ALA A 5 6.01 9.98 8.61
CA ALA A 5 5.61 10.55 7.32
C ALA A 5 6.40 9.84 6.22
N VAL A 6 5.69 9.33 5.21
CA VAL A 6 6.28 8.60 4.09
C VAL A 6 5.81 9.26 2.80
N GLU A 7 6.72 9.66 1.93
CA GLU A 7 6.37 10.11 0.59
C GLU A 7 6.76 9.03 -0.41
N VAL A 8 5.76 8.45 -1.07
CA VAL A 8 5.98 7.62 -2.25
C VAL A 8 5.89 8.52 -3.48
N SER A 9 6.74 8.30 -4.47
CA SER A 9 6.71 9.06 -5.72
C SER A 9 6.79 8.10 -6.90
N LEU A 10 5.98 8.36 -7.93
CA LEU A 10 6.01 7.63 -9.19
C LEU A 10 6.38 8.59 -10.33
N GLY A 11 7.31 8.17 -11.20
CA GLY A 11 7.77 8.96 -12.34
C GLY A 11 9.05 9.77 -12.07
N ALA A 12 9.48 10.51 -13.09
CA ALA A 12 10.75 11.24 -13.11
C ALA A 12 10.55 12.69 -13.57
N GLY A 13 11.38 13.60 -13.03
CA GLY A 13 11.37 15.01 -13.41
C GLY A 13 10.00 15.69 -13.21
N PRO A 14 9.55 16.55 -14.16
CA PRO A 14 8.30 17.31 -14.03
C PRO A 14 7.04 16.43 -14.07
N LEU A 15 7.15 15.15 -14.45
CA LEU A 15 6.05 14.19 -14.48
C LEU A 15 5.95 13.34 -13.19
N ARG A 16 6.70 13.71 -12.14
CA ARG A 16 6.69 12.99 -10.87
C ARG A 16 5.38 13.22 -10.12
N LEU A 17 4.60 12.16 -9.97
CA LEU A 17 3.43 12.11 -9.11
C LEU A 17 3.89 11.84 -7.68
N ARG A 18 3.57 12.77 -6.78
CA ARG A 18 3.85 12.63 -5.34
C ARG A 18 2.62 12.08 -4.62
N ALA A 19 2.86 11.12 -3.75
CA ALA A 19 1.89 10.43 -2.94
C ALA A 19 2.33 10.53 -1.47
N PRO A 20 2.06 11.67 -0.80
CA PRO A 20 2.37 11.83 0.61
C PRO A 20 1.42 10.97 1.44
N CYS A 21 1.98 10.22 2.38
CA CYS A 21 1.29 9.28 3.25
C CYS A 21 1.83 9.39 4.68
N ARG A 22 1.11 8.82 5.64
CA ARG A 22 1.54 8.68 7.02
C ARG A 22 1.21 7.29 7.53
N VAL A 23 2.17 6.64 8.17
CA VAL A 23 1.93 5.37 8.87
C VAL A 23 1.03 5.64 10.07
N VAL A 24 -0.16 5.04 10.05
CA VAL A 24 -1.20 5.23 11.07
C VAL A 24 -1.17 4.14 12.13
N TRP A 25 -0.66 2.94 11.80
CA TRP A 25 -0.38 1.88 12.77
C TRP A 25 0.66 0.89 12.24
N THR A 26 1.24 0.12 13.16
CA THR A 26 2.21 -0.96 12.89
C THR A 26 1.95 -2.13 13.83
N ALA A 27 2.07 -3.37 13.36
CA ALA A 27 2.11 -4.58 14.19
C ALA A 27 3.49 -5.23 14.06
N TYR A 28 4.03 -5.64 15.19
CA TYR A 28 5.29 -6.38 15.33
C TYR A 28 5.10 -7.41 16.43
N GLU A 29 4.54 -8.55 16.04
CA GLU A 29 4.24 -9.70 16.89
C GLU A 29 5.09 -10.88 16.41
N LYS A 30 5.14 -11.97 17.18
CA LYS A 30 6.01 -13.13 16.91
C LYS A 30 5.76 -13.73 15.52
N ASP A 31 4.49 -13.84 15.16
CA ASP A 31 3.95 -14.53 14.00
C ASP A 31 3.16 -13.59 13.09
N ARG A 32 3.18 -12.28 13.38
CA ARG A 32 2.45 -11.28 12.62
C ARG A 32 3.23 -9.98 12.53
N THR A 33 3.42 -9.47 11.33
CA THR A 33 4.08 -8.18 11.11
C THR A 33 3.36 -7.41 10.00
N GLY A 34 3.19 -6.12 10.20
CA GLY A 34 2.50 -5.29 9.21
C GLY A 34 2.40 -3.83 9.59
N PHE A 35 1.83 -3.06 8.67
CA PHE A 35 1.56 -1.64 8.88
C PHE A 35 0.39 -1.19 8.01
N ALA A 36 -0.18 -0.05 8.37
CA ALA A 36 -1.04 0.69 7.46
C ALA A 36 -0.63 2.16 7.37
N TYR A 37 -0.92 2.75 6.22
CA TYR A 37 -0.75 4.16 5.99
C TYR A 37 -2.04 4.81 5.52
N GLY A 38 -2.25 6.06 5.94
CA GLY A 38 -3.26 6.94 5.40
C GLY A 38 -2.64 7.96 4.44
N THR A 39 -3.37 8.30 3.38
CA THR A 39 -2.95 9.34 2.42
C THR A 39 -3.07 10.74 3.04
N LEU A 40 -2.12 11.63 2.75
CA LEU A 40 -2.10 13.03 3.18
C LEU A 40 -2.55 14.00 2.06
N PRO A 41 -2.86 15.27 2.38
CA PRO A 41 -3.12 16.29 1.36
C PRO A 41 -1.99 16.38 0.33
N GLY A 42 -2.36 16.39 -0.95
CA GLY A 42 -1.40 16.30 -2.07
C GLY A 42 -1.44 14.95 -2.79
N HIS A 43 -1.92 13.90 -2.11
CA HIS A 43 -2.10 12.58 -2.71
C HIS A 43 -3.25 12.60 -3.77
N PRO A 44 -3.08 11.95 -4.94
CA PRO A 44 -4.11 11.85 -5.98
C PRO A 44 -5.42 11.18 -5.53
N GLU A 45 -5.29 10.28 -4.56
CA GLU A 45 -6.34 9.49 -3.93
C GLU A 45 -6.42 9.82 -2.44
N ARG A 46 -7.60 9.69 -1.84
CA ARG A 46 -7.81 9.76 -0.40
C ARG A 46 -8.24 8.41 0.13
N GLY A 47 -7.48 7.83 1.05
CA GLY A 47 -7.71 6.48 1.52
C GLY A 47 -6.70 6.00 2.55
N GLU A 48 -6.81 4.73 2.89
CA GLU A 48 -5.80 4.01 3.67
C GLU A 48 -5.60 2.61 3.08
N GLU A 49 -4.37 2.13 3.23
CA GLU A 49 -3.94 0.83 2.76
C GLU A 49 -3.07 0.16 3.83
N SER A 50 -3.30 -1.13 4.04
CA SER A 50 -2.57 -1.96 4.99
C SER A 50 -1.93 -3.16 4.33
N PHE A 51 -0.74 -3.52 4.81
CA PHE A 51 0.02 -4.70 4.41
C PHE A 51 0.35 -5.50 5.65
N VAL A 52 -0.12 -6.75 5.70
CA VAL A 52 0.05 -7.63 6.85
C VAL A 52 0.53 -8.99 6.39
N VAL A 53 1.56 -9.49 7.04
CA VAL A 53 2.06 -10.86 6.89
C VAL A 53 1.74 -11.60 8.19
N ASP A 54 1.08 -12.74 8.06
CA ASP A 54 0.81 -13.68 9.16
C ASP A 54 1.51 -15.01 8.85
N LEU A 55 2.30 -15.52 9.80
CA LEU A 55 2.95 -16.82 9.74
C LEU A 55 2.12 -17.82 10.57
N ARG A 56 1.57 -18.83 9.91
CA ARG A 56 0.79 -19.89 10.59
C ARG A 56 1.72 -20.92 11.23
N GLU A 57 1.17 -21.67 12.20
CA GLU A 57 1.90 -22.72 12.92
C GLU A 57 2.42 -23.83 12.01
N ASP A 58 1.74 -24.09 10.89
CA ASP A 58 2.14 -25.06 9.87
C ASP A 58 3.22 -24.53 8.89
N GLY A 59 3.72 -23.32 9.13
CA GLY A 59 4.70 -22.64 8.27
C GLY A 59 4.09 -21.89 7.09
N THR A 60 2.76 -21.90 6.92
CA THR A 60 2.09 -21.18 5.83
C THR A 60 2.17 -19.67 6.05
N VAL A 61 2.62 -18.94 5.04
CA VAL A 61 2.67 -17.47 5.05
C VAL A 61 1.42 -16.90 4.35
N TRP A 62 0.63 -16.11 5.08
CA TRP A 62 -0.47 -15.33 4.54
C TRP A 62 -0.05 -13.89 4.36
N PHE A 63 -0.27 -13.35 3.17
CA PHE A 63 -0.04 -11.94 2.89
C PHE A 63 -1.35 -11.25 2.53
N THR A 64 -1.78 -10.35 3.40
CA THR A 64 -3.03 -9.61 3.27
C THR A 64 -2.74 -8.17 2.88
N VAL A 65 -3.31 -7.75 1.76
CA VAL A 65 -3.36 -6.34 1.33
C VAL A 65 -4.81 -5.88 1.38
N MET A 66 -5.09 -4.85 2.17
CA MET A 66 -6.42 -4.24 2.25
C MET A 66 -6.28 -2.76 1.94
N ALA A 67 -7.05 -2.28 0.95
CA ALA A 67 -7.00 -0.89 0.49
C ALA A 67 -8.42 -0.35 0.33
N PHE A 68 -8.65 0.88 0.77
CA PHE A 68 -9.86 1.63 0.48
C PHE A 68 -9.46 3.04 0.05
N SER A 69 -9.92 3.46 -1.13
CA SER A 69 -9.60 4.77 -1.68
C SER A 69 -10.81 5.43 -2.34
N ARG A 70 -10.78 6.77 -2.39
CA ARG A 70 -11.69 7.61 -3.13
C ARG A 70 -10.89 8.64 -3.92
N PRO A 71 -11.31 9.01 -5.15
CA PRO A 71 -10.64 10.05 -5.91
C PRO A 71 -10.59 11.39 -5.18
N ALA A 72 -9.37 11.93 -5.00
CA ALA A 72 -9.16 13.24 -4.38
C ALA A 72 -8.95 14.37 -5.40
N ARG A 73 -8.65 14.03 -6.67
CA ARG A 73 -8.37 14.98 -7.75
C ARG A 73 -9.16 14.64 -9.02
N TRP A 74 -9.37 15.64 -9.88
CA TRP A 74 -10.16 15.48 -11.12
C TRP A 74 -9.53 14.49 -12.10
N TYR A 75 -8.20 14.47 -12.20
CA TYR A 75 -7.49 13.54 -13.09
C TYR A 75 -7.56 12.09 -12.59
N THR A 76 -7.64 11.87 -11.27
CA THR A 76 -7.83 10.52 -10.72
C THR A 76 -9.26 10.02 -10.91
N ARG A 77 -10.24 10.93 -11.00
CA ARG A 77 -11.61 10.56 -11.43
C ARG A 77 -11.64 10.06 -12.88
N LEU A 78 -10.86 10.67 -13.78
CA LEU A 78 -10.71 10.20 -15.16
C LEU A 78 -9.99 8.84 -15.24
N ALA A 79 -9.01 8.61 -14.37
CA ALA A 79 -8.34 7.31 -14.23
C ALA A 79 -9.17 6.27 -13.45
N GLY A 80 -10.37 6.62 -12.97
CA GLY A 80 -11.16 5.84 -12.02
C GLY A 80 -11.30 4.33 -12.32
N PRO A 81 -11.59 3.90 -13.57
CA PRO A 81 -11.68 2.47 -13.90
C PRO A 81 -10.33 1.73 -13.84
N LEU A 82 -9.21 2.44 -14.01
CA LEU A 82 -7.87 1.87 -14.01
C LEU A 82 -7.31 1.71 -12.60
N VAL A 83 -7.79 2.50 -11.63
CA VAL A 83 -7.28 2.49 -10.25
C VAL A 83 -7.40 1.09 -9.60
N PRO A 84 -8.55 0.38 -9.63
CA PRO A 84 -8.64 -0.96 -9.05
C PRO A 84 -7.77 -2.00 -9.76
N VAL A 85 -7.57 -1.85 -11.08
CA VAL A 85 -6.71 -2.74 -11.86
C VAL A 85 -5.25 -2.56 -11.43
N LEU A 86 -4.80 -1.32 -11.30
CA LEU A 86 -3.45 -1.00 -10.85
C LEU A 86 -3.21 -1.47 -9.41
N GLN A 87 -4.18 -1.28 -8.50
CA GLN A 87 -4.10 -1.78 -7.12
C GLN A 87 -3.95 -3.31 -7.08
N ARG A 88 -4.77 -4.04 -7.83
CA ARG A 88 -4.68 -5.52 -7.90
C ARG A 88 -3.36 -5.98 -8.52
N ALA A 89 -2.91 -5.34 -9.60
CA ALA A 89 -1.63 -5.66 -10.22
C ALA A 89 -0.46 -5.42 -9.27
N TYR A 90 -0.51 -4.34 -8.48
CA TYR A 90 0.48 -4.02 -7.45
C TYR A 90 0.47 -5.05 -6.32
N ALA A 91 -0.69 -5.40 -5.77
CA ALA A 91 -0.83 -6.46 -4.76
C ALA A 91 -0.28 -7.81 -5.27
N ALA A 92 -0.59 -8.19 -6.50
CA ALA A 92 -0.06 -9.40 -7.13
C ALA A 92 1.45 -9.35 -7.35
N ARG A 93 2.03 -8.17 -7.58
CA ARG A 93 3.49 -7.99 -7.67
C ARG A 93 4.16 -8.17 -6.31
N LEU A 94 3.54 -7.64 -5.25
CA LEU A 94 4.03 -7.80 -3.88
C LEU A 94 4.00 -9.26 -3.44
N GLY A 95 2.89 -9.97 -3.69
CA GLY A 95 2.80 -11.42 -3.39
C GLY A 95 3.90 -12.23 -4.07
N ARG A 96 4.10 -12.05 -5.39
CA ARG A 96 5.20 -12.70 -6.12
C ARG A 96 6.60 -12.33 -5.61
N THR A 97 6.76 -11.14 -5.06
CA THR A 97 8.04 -10.72 -4.47
C THR A 97 8.25 -11.40 -3.13
N LEU A 98 7.21 -11.51 -2.32
CA LEU A 98 7.26 -12.23 -1.05
C LEU A 98 7.60 -13.71 -1.26
N GLU A 99 6.96 -14.38 -2.23
CA GLU A 99 7.26 -15.77 -2.60
C GLU A 99 8.76 -15.96 -2.90
N ARG A 100 9.39 -15.02 -3.61
CA ARG A 100 10.82 -15.08 -3.94
C ARG A 100 11.76 -14.84 -2.76
N VAL A 101 11.32 -14.10 -1.74
CA VAL A 101 12.14 -13.77 -0.56
C VAL A 101 12.06 -14.88 0.49
N VAL A 102 10.94 -15.61 0.51
CA VAL A 102 10.70 -16.71 1.45
C VAL A 102 11.24 -18.06 0.93
N ALA A 103 11.42 -18.20 -0.40
CA ALA A 103 12.04 -19.35 -1.04
C ALA A 103 13.56 -19.42 -0.81
#